data_AF-A0A7X7D6Q7-F1
#
_entry.id   AF-A0A7X7D6Q7-F1
#
_cell.length_a   1.000
_cell.length_b   1.000
_cell.length_c   1.000
_cell.angle_alpha   90.00
_cell.angle_beta   90.00
_cell.angle_gamma   90.00
#
_symmetry.space_group_name_H-M   'P 1'
#
loop_
_entity.id
_entity.type
_entity.pdbx_description
1 polymer ?
#
loop_
_entity_poly.entity_id
_entity_poly.type
_entity_poly.pdbx_seq_one_letter_code
_entity_poly.pdbx_strand_id
1 'polypeptide(L)'
;MALTRRTLLTLGGGLAATTALAACGSNTGRTAAPSASPAGTPAATPSGTPDPDAGRPALSQWYHKYGEDGVESAVKKWAAEYPGAEVNVNWVLADYEKTLAAALLTPTAPDVFEYANGPTLDMIKAGQVADLTDTIGSSRGDFTPSVLDRLTYQDKVWAVPQTVDMQLLYYRKDLLEAKNLTAPTTLEQLTHVATTLAEGGDIGGFFAGNDGGIGVLGLLLMWAAGADEMNEARTEAAFNTGDFHAGIAQFKQLFDSPGMVKSASADWSDASPFINGEAALQWGGMWDLPKVIAAHGENFGVLPFPAIGGSGRQVVPFGAFSACVSAKSANVTAAKNFVKWLWIDAEDKQVEFSDAFGTHIPAKPKLFGQAKQVAEGPGADAA
;
A
#
# COMPACT_ATOMS: atom_id res chain seq x y z
N MET A 1 38.59 -31.74 24.87
CA MET A 1 37.99 -30.51 25.43
C MET A 1 36.51 -30.54 25.12
N ALA A 2 35.65 -30.47 26.14
CA ALA A 2 34.20 -30.50 25.94
C ALA A 2 33.72 -29.10 25.51
N LEU A 3 33.12 -29.01 24.32
CA LEU A 3 32.48 -27.80 23.81
C LEU A 3 31.22 -27.52 24.64
N THR A 4 31.21 -26.40 25.36
CA THR A 4 30.05 -25.98 26.15
C THR A 4 29.06 -25.20 25.28
N ARG A 5 27.76 -25.21 25.63
CA ARG A 5 26.70 -24.45 24.93
C ARG A 5 27.02 -22.96 24.76
N ARG A 6 27.78 -22.36 25.69
CA ARG A 6 28.24 -20.97 25.59
C ARG A 6 29.26 -20.76 24.48
N THR A 7 30.15 -21.73 24.25
CA THR A 7 31.17 -21.66 23.20
C THR A 7 30.56 -21.80 21.80
N LEU A 8 29.46 -22.56 21.68
CA LEU A 8 28.71 -22.69 20.41
C LEU A 8 27.97 -21.40 20.04
N LEU A 9 27.44 -20.66 21.04
CA LEU A 9 26.76 -19.38 20.82
C LEU A 9 27.73 -18.24 20.46
N THR A 10 28.96 -18.27 20.97
CA THR A 10 29.99 -17.25 20.65
C THR A 10 30.66 -17.47 19.28
N LEU A 11 30.69 -18.70 18.76
CA LEU A 11 31.27 -19.01 17.44
C LEU A 11 30.24 -19.07 16.31
N GLY A 12 28.94 -19.15 16.62
CA GLY A 12 27.85 -19.09 15.64
C GLY A 12 27.30 -17.68 15.37
N GLY A 13 27.70 -16.67 16.14
CA GLY A 13 27.12 -15.31 16.07
C GLY A 13 27.59 -14.43 14.91
N GLY A 14 28.38 -14.95 13.96
CA GLY A 14 29.03 -14.14 12.93
C GLY A 14 28.41 -14.18 11.53
N LEU A 15 27.44 -15.05 11.24
CA LEU A 15 27.03 -15.30 9.84
C LEU A 15 25.53 -15.49 9.59
N ALA A 16 24.65 -14.98 10.44
CA ALA A 16 23.21 -15.07 10.22
C ALA A 16 22.48 -13.88 10.86
N ALA A 17 22.36 -12.77 10.12
CA ALA A 17 21.27 -11.79 10.23
C ALA A 17 21.46 -10.64 9.22
N THR A 18 21.37 -10.94 7.92
CA THR A 18 20.91 -9.95 6.93
C THR A 18 19.64 -10.48 6.27
N THR A 19 18.71 -10.98 7.08
CA THR A 19 17.30 -10.94 6.70
C THR A 19 16.88 -9.50 6.88
N ALA A 20 16.96 -8.71 5.81
CA ALA A 20 16.22 -7.46 5.75
C ALA A 20 14.75 -7.85 5.96
N LEU A 21 14.21 -7.58 7.16
CA LEU A 21 12.77 -7.60 7.38
C LEU A 21 12.21 -6.42 6.57
N ALA A 22 12.01 -6.65 5.27
CA ALA A 22 11.12 -5.84 4.45
C ALA A 22 9.67 -6.27 4.76
N ALA A 23 9.28 -6.19 6.02
CA ALA A 23 7.88 -6.20 6.44
C ALA A 23 7.44 -4.74 6.56
N CYS A 24 7.56 -3.98 5.47
CA CYS A 24 6.74 -2.79 5.32
C CYS A 24 5.34 -3.33 5.03
N GLY A 25 4.44 -3.24 6.01
CA GLY A 25 3.04 -3.62 5.84
C GLY A 25 2.51 -3.09 4.51
N SER A 26 2.03 -4.00 3.66
CA SER A 26 1.53 -3.65 2.35
C SER A 26 0.15 -3.02 2.51
N ASN A 27 0.06 -1.68 2.39
CA ASN A 27 -1.22 -0.99 2.43
C ASN A 27 -1.94 -0.96 1.06
N THR A 28 -1.25 -1.32 -0.03
CA THR A 28 -1.64 -0.93 -1.40
C THR A 28 -2.13 -2.09 -2.27
N GLY A 29 -2.70 -3.14 -1.67
CA GLY A 29 -3.19 -4.32 -2.42
C GLY A 29 -2.09 -5.17 -3.06
N ARG A 30 -0.81 -4.92 -2.74
CA ARG A 30 0.31 -5.64 -3.35
C ARG A 30 0.73 -6.81 -2.47
N THR A 31 0.74 -8.02 -3.01
CA THR A 31 1.37 -9.17 -2.34
C THR A 31 2.89 -9.05 -2.47
N ALA A 32 3.60 -9.09 -1.34
CA ALA A 32 5.06 -9.22 -1.35
C ALA A 32 5.40 -10.66 -1.76
N ALA A 33 5.91 -10.86 -2.98
CA ALA A 33 6.30 -12.19 -3.45
C ALA A 33 7.54 -12.70 -2.67
N PRO A 34 7.57 -13.99 -2.26
CA PRO A 34 8.79 -14.61 -1.78
C PRO A 34 9.85 -14.64 -2.89
N SER A 35 11.10 -14.40 -2.50
CA SER A 35 12.24 -14.31 -3.40
C SER A 35 12.45 -15.58 -4.23
N ALA A 36 12.16 -15.52 -5.53
CA ALA A 36 12.75 -16.38 -6.55
C ALA A 36 13.33 -15.50 -7.67
N SER A 37 14.53 -15.85 -8.15
CA SER A 37 15.21 -15.14 -9.25
C SER A 37 14.61 -15.53 -10.60
N PRO A 38 14.32 -14.56 -11.49
CA PRO A 38 14.19 -14.88 -12.92
C PRO A 38 15.23 -14.18 -13.79
N ALA A 39 15.52 -14.86 -14.90
CA ALA A 39 16.45 -14.51 -15.95
C ALA A 39 15.98 -13.32 -16.81
N GLY A 40 16.95 -12.57 -17.31
CA GLY A 40 16.75 -11.30 -18.01
C GLY A 40 16.20 -11.43 -19.44
N THR A 41 15.44 -10.41 -19.83
CA THR A 41 15.22 -10.02 -21.23
C THR A 41 15.94 -8.68 -21.44
N PRO A 42 16.61 -8.41 -22.58
CA PRO A 42 17.41 -7.19 -22.73
C PRO A 42 16.52 -5.99 -23.03
N ALA A 43 16.69 -4.90 -22.27
CA ALA A 43 16.18 -3.57 -22.59
C ALA A 43 17.33 -2.65 -23.06
N ALA A 44 17.01 -1.79 -24.01
CA ALA A 44 17.95 -0.99 -24.81
C ALA A 44 18.73 0.05 -24.00
N THR A 45 19.98 0.29 -24.41
CA THR A 45 20.93 1.24 -23.84
C THR A 45 20.61 2.69 -24.27
N PRO A 46 20.52 3.67 -23.37
CA PRO A 46 20.57 5.07 -23.76
C PRO A 46 22.03 5.55 -23.87
N SER A 47 22.38 6.12 -25.01
CA SER A 47 23.65 6.81 -25.26
C SER A 47 23.38 8.31 -25.41
N GLY A 48 24.18 9.16 -24.75
CA GLY A 48 24.45 10.51 -25.23
C GLY A 48 24.17 11.67 -24.27
N THR A 49 25.19 12.50 -24.07
CA THR A 49 25.19 13.85 -23.48
C THR A 49 24.15 14.79 -24.11
N PRO A 50 23.60 15.78 -23.37
CA PRO A 50 22.54 16.66 -23.88
C PRO A 50 23.03 17.57 -25.02
N ASP A 51 22.34 17.49 -26.16
CA ASP A 51 22.42 18.45 -27.27
C ASP A 51 21.36 19.56 -27.03
N PRO A 52 21.74 20.84 -26.98
CA PRO A 52 20.83 21.95 -26.75
C PRO A 52 19.85 22.26 -27.90
N ASP A 53 19.95 21.56 -29.05
CA ASP A 53 19.00 21.63 -30.17
C ASP A 53 18.22 20.30 -30.40
N ALA A 54 18.30 19.34 -29.48
CA ALA A 54 17.53 18.09 -29.57
C ALA A 54 16.05 18.32 -29.22
N GLY A 55 15.16 17.57 -29.88
CA GLY A 55 13.74 17.52 -29.56
C GLY A 55 13.44 17.22 -28.07
N ARG A 56 12.15 17.20 -27.72
CA ARG A 56 11.66 16.95 -26.35
C ARG A 56 12.48 15.84 -25.65
N PRO A 57 12.98 16.04 -24.42
CA PRO A 57 13.75 15.01 -23.71
C PRO A 57 12.92 13.73 -23.58
N ALA A 58 13.54 12.57 -23.71
CA ALA A 58 12.89 11.28 -23.48
C ALA A 58 12.96 10.91 -21.99
N LEU A 59 11.83 10.52 -21.41
CA LEU A 59 11.71 10.06 -20.03
C LEU A 59 11.16 8.63 -19.98
N SER A 60 11.69 7.83 -19.07
CA SER A 60 11.19 6.51 -18.71
C SER A 60 10.41 6.62 -17.39
N GLN A 61 9.11 6.33 -17.44
CA GLN A 61 8.21 6.28 -16.28
C GLN A 61 7.88 4.82 -15.97
N TRP A 62 8.02 4.39 -14.72
CA TRP A 62 7.70 3.02 -14.31
C TRP A 62 6.51 2.98 -13.36
N TYR A 63 5.53 2.13 -13.66
CA TYR A 63 4.41 1.78 -12.79
C TYR A 63 4.40 0.28 -12.50
N HIS A 64 3.90 -0.10 -11.34
CA HIS A 64 3.52 -1.49 -11.11
C HIS A 64 2.22 -1.81 -11.87
N LYS A 65 1.93 -3.10 -12.05
CA LYS A 65 0.62 -3.52 -12.56
C LYS A 65 -0.46 -3.28 -11.49
N TYR A 66 -1.40 -2.41 -11.82
CA TYR A 66 -2.66 -2.21 -11.12
C TYR A 66 -3.65 -3.37 -11.38
N GLY A 67 -4.53 -3.64 -10.43
CA GLY A 67 -5.61 -4.62 -10.54
C GLY A 67 -6.87 -4.05 -11.19
N GLU A 68 -6.95 -2.73 -11.25
CA GLU A 68 -8.05 -1.94 -11.75
C GLU A 68 -7.92 -1.75 -13.27
N ASP A 69 -9.02 -1.99 -13.97
CA ASP A 69 -9.07 -1.89 -15.43
C ASP A 69 -8.86 -0.43 -15.88
N GLY A 70 -8.13 -0.23 -16.97
CA GLY A 70 -7.98 1.08 -17.60
C GLY A 70 -6.83 1.95 -17.09
N VAL A 71 -6.26 1.69 -15.91
CA VAL A 71 -5.15 2.49 -15.35
C VAL A 71 -3.99 2.61 -16.32
N GLU A 72 -3.51 1.49 -16.89
CA GLU A 72 -2.39 1.48 -17.84
C GLU A 72 -2.66 2.38 -19.06
N SER A 73 -3.88 2.32 -19.59
CA SER A 73 -4.27 3.12 -20.76
C SER A 73 -4.35 4.60 -20.42
N ALA A 74 -4.85 4.94 -19.23
CA ALA A 74 -4.95 6.30 -18.74
C ALA A 74 -3.57 6.93 -18.53
N VAL A 75 -2.66 6.26 -17.80
CA VAL A 75 -1.31 6.81 -17.56
C VAL A 75 -0.50 6.94 -18.86
N LYS A 76 -0.69 6.04 -19.83
CA LYS A 76 -0.09 6.16 -21.18
C LYS A 76 -0.66 7.35 -21.96
N LYS A 77 -1.98 7.55 -21.91
CA LYS A 77 -2.66 8.69 -22.53
C LYS A 77 -2.16 10.01 -21.93
N TRP A 78 -2.14 10.13 -20.60
CA TRP A 78 -1.66 11.33 -19.92
C TRP A 78 -0.18 11.60 -20.22
N ALA A 79 0.66 10.57 -20.22
CA ALA A 79 2.06 10.68 -20.62
C ALA A 79 2.23 11.24 -22.06
N ALA A 80 1.37 10.84 -22.99
CA ALA A 80 1.38 11.34 -24.37
C ALA A 80 0.89 12.80 -24.48
N GLU A 81 -0.01 13.24 -23.60
CA GLU A 81 -0.51 14.63 -23.54
C GLU A 81 0.52 15.62 -23.00
N TYR A 82 1.51 15.16 -22.22
CA TYR A 82 2.51 16.05 -21.61
C TYR A 82 3.40 16.69 -22.67
N PRO A 83 3.44 18.02 -22.83
CA PRO A 83 4.20 18.65 -23.92
C PRO A 83 5.71 18.76 -23.62
N GLY A 84 6.13 18.61 -22.36
CA GLY A 84 7.50 18.93 -21.93
C GLY A 84 8.55 17.85 -22.21
N ALA A 85 8.14 16.62 -22.48
CA ALA A 85 9.04 15.47 -22.69
C ALA A 85 8.31 14.35 -23.45
N GLU A 86 9.01 13.51 -24.19
CA GLU A 86 8.47 12.23 -24.67
C GLU A 86 8.53 11.22 -23.50
N VAL A 87 7.38 10.80 -22.98
CA VAL A 87 7.32 9.94 -21.79
C VAL A 87 6.94 8.51 -22.18
N ASN A 88 7.88 7.60 -22.01
CA ASN A 88 7.70 6.16 -22.21
C ASN A 88 7.26 5.51 -20.90
N VAL A 89 6.00 5.07 -20.84
CA VAL A 89 5.45 4.35 -19.70
C VAL A 89 5.77 2.87 -19.79
N ASN A 90 6.49 2.36 -18.80
CA ASN A 90 6.80 0.95 -18.62
C ASN A 90 5.88 0.37 -17.54
N TRP A 91 5.07 -0.60 -17.95
CA TRP A 91 4.13 -1.30 -17.08
C TRP A 91 4.75 -2.62 -16.62
N VAL A 92 5.14 -2.69 -15.35
CA VAL A 92 5.86 -3.85 -14.82
C VAL A 92 4.89 -4.86 -14.24
N LEU A 93 4.82 -6.04 -14.87
CA LEU A 93 3.78 -7.03 -14.63
C LEU A 93 3.91 -7.81 -13.31
N ALA A 94 5.11 -7.91 -12.76
CA ALA A 94 5.42 -8.66 -11.54
C ALA A 94 6.72 -8.16 -10.90
N ASP A 95 6.94 -8.49 -9.62
CA ASP A 95 8.19 -8.20 -8.89
C ASP A 95 8.65 -6.74 -8.99
N TYR A 96 7.71 -5.79 -9.00
CA TYR A 96 7.97 -4.38 -9.31
C TYR A 96 9.09 -3.79 -8.45
N GLU A 97 8.97 -3.86 -7.13
CA GLU A 97 9.97 -3.27 -6.21
C GLU A 97 11.34 -3.90 -6.36
N LYS A 98 11.40 -5.23 -6.53
CA LYS A 98 12.66 -5.94 -6.74
C LYS A 98 13.32 -5.51 -8.05
N THR A 99 12.52 -5.42 -9.12
CA THR A 99 12.97 -4.99 -10.45
C THR A 99 13.44 -3.54 -10.42
N LEU A 100 12.67 -2.66 -9.78
CA LEU A 100 12.99 -1.25 -9.59
C LEU A 100 14.27 -1.07 -8.76
N ALA A 101 14.39 -1.77 -7.62
CA ALA A 101 15.56 -1.69 -6.77
C ALA A 101 16.84 -2.10 -7.51
N ALA A 102 16.77 -3.16 -8.33
CA ALA A 102 17.88 -3.56 -9.19
C ALA A 102 18.19 -2.50 -10.27
N ALA A 103 17.16 -1.94 -10.92
CA ALA A 103 17.33 -0.91 -11.95
C ALA A 103 17.94 0.39 -11.42
N LEU A 104 17.59 0.82 -10.19
CA LEU A 104 18.15 2.02 -9.55
C LEU A 104 19.65 1.93 -9.23
N LEU A 105 20.26 0.75 -9.41
CA LEU A 105 21.70 0.52 -9.28
C LEU A 105 22.45 0.59 -10.62
N THR A 106 21.76 0.68 -11.76
CA THR A 106 22.34 0.65 -13.10
C THR A 106 21.96 1.90 -13.91
N PRO A 107 22.58 2.13 -15.09
CA PRO A 107 22.16 3.18 -16.01
C PRO A 107 20.76 2.99 -16.63
N THR A 108 20.09 1.86 -16.39
CA THR A 108 18.74 1.57 -16.91
C THR A 108 17.65 1.97 -15.91
N ALA A 109 18.02 2.68 -14.83
CA ALA A 109 17.06 3.23 -13.89
C ALA A 109 15.99 4.08 -14.61
N PRO A 110 14.71 3.99 -14.20
CA PRO A 110 13.71 4.93 -14.68
C PRO A 110 14.03 6.37 -14.26
N ASP A 111 13.57 7.34 -15.04
CA ASP A 111 13.65 8.75 -14.68
C ASP A 111 12.63 9.08 -13.59
N VAL A 112 11.43 8.52 -13.72
CA VAL A 112 10.34 8.64 -12.76
C VAL A 112 9.79 7.25 -12.45
N PHE A 113 9.57 6.97 -11.18
CA PHE A 113 9.03 5.69 -10.75
C PHE A 113 8.02 5.90 -9.65
N GLU A 114 7.07 4.98 -9.61
CA GLU A 114 6.13 4.86 -8.52
C GLU A 114 6.74 4.12 -7.34
N TYR A 115 6.33 4.46 -6.13
CA TYR A 115 6.66 3.67 -4.96
C TYR A 115 5.54 3.73 -3.93
N ALA A 116 5.22 2.57 -3.34
CA ALA A 116 4.20 2.48 -2.30
C ALA A 116 4.68 3.25 -1.05
N ASN A 117 3.88 4.18 -0.56
CA ASN A 117 4.19 5.01 0.61
C ASN A 117 5.49 5.84 0.50
N GLY A 118 5.97 6.10 -0.73
CA GLY A 118 7.19 6.86 -0.97
C GLY A 118 8.50 6.12 -0.68
N PRO A 119 9.64 6.69 -1.10
CA PRO A 119 10.93 6.00 -1.10
C PRO A 119 11.39 5.64 0.31
N THR A 120 12.15 4.55 0.41
CA THR A 120 12.73 4.14 1.69
C THR A 120 13.83 5.10 2.14
N LEU A 121 14.12 5.14 3.44
CA LEU A 121 15.23 5.92 3.98
C LEU A 121 16.58 5.49 3.39
N ASP A 122 16.74 4.20 3.06
CA ASP A 122 17.95 3.69 2.42
C ASP A 122 18.11 4.23 1.00
N MET A 123 17.03 4.31 0.22
CA MET A 123 17.05 4.91 -1.11
C MET A 123 17.42 6.40 -1.05
N ILE A 124 16.87 7.13 -0.08
CA ILE A 124 17.19 8.54 0.16
C ILE A 124 18.67 8.69 0.53
N LYS A 125 19.16 7.94 1.52
CA LYS A 125 20.54 8.02 2.00
C LYS A 125 21.57 7.56 0.95
N ALA A 126 21.19 6.62 0.08
CA ALA A 126 22.00 6.17 -1.04
C ALA A 126 22.01 7.15 -2.24
N GLY A 127 21.28 8.27 -2.16
CA GLY A 127 21.20 9.26 -3.23
C GLY A 127 20.52 8.70 -4.49
N GLN A 128 19.58 7.78 -4.34
CA GLN A 128 18.84 7.19 -5.46
C GLN A 128 17.63 8.02 -5.88
N VAL A 129 17.12 8.87 -4.99
CA VAL A 129 15.88 9.64 -5.20
C VAL A 129 16.17 11.12 -5.08
N ALA A 130 15.56 11.92 -5.94
CA ALA A 130 15.76 13.36 -5.98
C ALA A 130 14.87 14.07 -4.94
N ASP A 131 15.41 15.15 -4.37
CA ASP A 131 14.67 16.11 -3.56
C ASP A 131 13.62 16.84 -4.41
N LEU A 132 12.34 16.76 -4.03
CA LEU A 132 11.19 17.37 -4.71
C LEU A 132 10.63 18.59 -3.98
N THR A 133 11.35 19.14 -2.98
CA THR A 133 10.87 20.27 -2.17
C THR A 133 10.55 21.50 -3.02
N ASP A 134 11.40 21.83 -3.99
CA ASP A 134 11.15 22.94 -4.92
C ASP A 134 10.05 22.60 -5.94
N THR A 135 9.94 21.32 -6.32
CA THR A 135 8.92 20.83 -7.25
C THR A 135 7.52 21.00 -6.68
N ILE A 136 7.34 20.64 -5.40
CA ILE A 136 6.06 20.79 -4.70
C ILE A 136 5.80 22.25 -4.32
N GLY A 137 6.84 22.98 -3.93
CA GLY A 137 6.80 24.43 -3.69
C GLY A 137 5.60 24.88 -2.85
N SER A 138 4.88 25.89 -3.36
CA SER A 138 3.69 26.45 -2.69
C SER A 138 2.51 25.48 -2.59
N SER A 139 2.47 24.43 -3.41
CA SER A 139 1.41 23.42 -3.38
C SER A 139 1.57 22.42 -2.23
N ARG A 140 2.63 22.52 -1.40
CA ARG A 140 2.78 21.68 -0.20
C ARG A 140 1.52 21.70 0.68
N GLY A 141 0.89 22.86 0.84
CA GLY A 141 -0.33 23.01 1.65
C GLY A 141 -1.60 22.45 1.00
N ASP A 142 -1.54 22.06 -0.28
CA ASP A 142 -2.71 21.53 -1.01
C ASP A 142 -2.96 20.04 -0.70
N PHE A 143 -2.00 19.34 -0.09
CA PHE A 143 -2.06 17.90 0.17
C PHE A 143 -2.41 17.58 1.63
N THR A 144 -2.96 16.38 1.86
CA THR A 144 -3.24 15.87 3.20
C THR A 144 -1.97 15.83 4.06
N PRO A 145 -1.92 16.49 5.23
CA PRO A 145 -0.70 16.61 6.04
C PRO A 145 -0.07 15.26 6.41
N SER A 146 -0.86 14.29 6.86
CA SER A 146 -0.36 12.95 7.25
C SER A 146 0.29 12.19 6.10
N VAL A 147 -0.22 12.36 4.88
CA VAL A 147 0.35 11.76 3.66
C VAL A 147 1.67 12.44 3.32
N LEU A 148 1.73 13.77 3.38
CA LEU A 148 2.94 14.52 3.09
C LEU A 148 4.05 14.29 4.11
N ASP A 149 3.69 14.15 5.39
CA ASP A 149 4.63 13.84 6.47
C ASP A 149 5.33 12.50 6.23
N ARG A 150 4.60 11.49 5.73
CA ARG A 150 5.18 10.20 5.36
C ARG A 150 6.20 10.30 4.21
N LEU A 151 6.05 11.29 3.34
CA LEU A 151 6.95 11.55 2.21
C LEU A 151 8.06 12.58 2.52
N THR A 152 8.09 13.09 3.76
CA THR A 152 9.04 14.10 4.22
C THR A 152 10.12 13.47 5.11
N TYR A 153 11.39 13.80 4.84
CA TYR A 153 12.51 13.45 5.69
C TYR A 153 13.53 14.58 5.71
N GLN A 154 13.92 15.03 6.92
CA GLN A 154 14.80 16.19 7.13
C GLN A 154 14.32 17.43 6.37
N ASP A 155 13.05 17.79 6.59
CA ASP A 155 12.35 18.93 5.97
C ASP A 155 12.26 18.91 4.43
N LYS A 156 12.68 17.81 3.80
CA LYS A 156 12.65 17.62 2.35
C LYS A 156 11.57 16.65 1.93
N VAL A 157 10.91 16.95 0.81
CA VAL A 157 9.89 16.08 0.20
C VAL A 157 10.55 15.17 -0.83
N TRP A 158 10.34 13.86 -0.73
CA TRP A 158 11.04 12.87 -1.57
C TRP A 158 10.14 12.18 -2.60
N ALA A 159 8.83 12.41 -2.54
CA ALA A 159 7.87 11.95 -3.53
C ALA A 159 6.63 12.86 -3.55
N VAL A 160 5.89 12.87 -4.64
CA VAL A 160 4.58 13.53 -4.75
C VAL A 160 3.49 12.47 -4.63
N PRO A 161 2.50 12.62 -3.73
CA PRO A 161 1.37 11.70 -3.65
C PRO A 161 0.62 11.62 -4.97
N GLN A 162 0.28 10.40 -5.43
CA GLN A 162 -0.61 10.23 -6.60
C GLN A 162 -2.07 10.21 -6.16
N THR A 163 -2.34 9.38 -5.16
CA THR A 163 -3.65 9.17 -4.54
C THR A 163 -3.46 8.79 -3.07
N VAL A 164 -4.56 8.55 -2.35
CA VAL A 164 -4.58 8.01 -1.00
C VAL A 164 -5.55 6.84 -0.96
N ASP A 165 -5.08 5.71 -0.44
CA ASP A 165 -5.86 4.49 -0.29
C ASP A 165 -5.94 4.13 1.17
N MET A 166 -7.05 3.48 1.51
CA MET A 166 -7.31 2.95 2.84
C MET A 166 -7.70 1.49 2.74
N GLN A 167 -7.28 0.73 3.76
CA GLN A 167 -7.78 -0.62 3.95
C GLN A 167 -8.84 -0.64 5.05
N LEU A 168 -9.85 -1.46 4.83
CA LEU A 168 -11.05 -1.53 5.64
C LEU A 168 -11.46 -3.00 5.82
N LEU A 169 -12.19 -3.26 6.91
CA LEU A 169 -12.89 -4.50 7.10
C LEU A 169 -14.27 -4.40 6.44
N TYR A 170 -14.44 -5.11 5.33
CA TYR A 170 -15.73 -5.35 4.71
C TYR A 170 -16.53 -6.39 5.50
N TYR A 171 -17.83 -6.17 5.69
CA TYR A 171 -18.72 -7.13 6.33
C TYR A 171 -20.12 -7.15 5.70
N ARG A 172 -20.77 -8.30 5.73
CA ARG A 172 -22.14 -8.48 5.23
C ARG A 172 -23.20 -8.10 6.27
N LYS A 173 -23.93 -7.00 6.04
CA LYS A 173 -24.96 -6.48 6.97
C LYS A 173 -26.10 -7.47 7.16
N ASP A 174 -26.59 -8.03 6.06
CA ASP A 174 -27.70 -8.98 6.03
C ASP A 174 -27.40 -10.27 6.80
N LEU A 175 -26.16 -10.77 6.74
CA LEU A 175 -25.74 -11.96 7.48
C LEU A 175 -25.64 -11.70 8.99
N LEU A 176 -25.16 -10.51 9.37
CA LEU A 176 -25.14 -10.09 10.77
C LEU A 176 -26.57 -9.96 11.32
N GLU A 177 -27.47 -9.29 10.58
CA GLU A 177 -28.88 -9.13 10.95
C GLU A 177 -29.58 -10.48 11.12
N ALA A 178 -29.40 -11.41 10.19
CA ALA A 178 -30.00 -12.74 10.25
C ALA A 178 -29.60 -13.55 11.49
N LYS A 179 -28.43 -13.25 12.09
CA LYS A 179 -27.90 -13.91 13.29
C LYS A 179 -28.00 -13.05 14.55
N ASN A 180 -28.62 -11.85 14.47
CA ASN A 180 -28.67 -10.86 15.54
C ASN A 180 -27.28 -10.45 16.05
N LEU A 181 -26.31 -10.33 15.15
CA LEU A 181 -24.95 -9.90 15.42
C LEU A 181 -24.77 -8.41 15.08
N THR A 182 -23.81 -7.77 15.73
CA THR A 182 -23.41 -6.39 15.44
C THR A 182 -22.02 -6.36 14.79
N ALA A 183 -21.73 -5.30 14.04
CA ALA A 183 -20.42 -5.11 13.42
C ALA A 183 -19.29 -5.09 14.48
N PRO A 184 -18.18 -5.83 14.29
CA PRO A 184 -17.15 -5.96 15.30
C PRO A 184 -16.29 -4.70 15.42
N THR A 185 -16.12 -4.20 16.64
CA THR A 185 -15.26 -3.05 16.99
C THR A 185 -14.01 -3.46 17.79
N THR A 186 -13.99 -4.69 18.28
CA THR A 186 -12.85 -5.33 18.97
C THR A 186 -12.48 -6.66 18.32
N LEU A 187 -11.23 -7.11 18.50
CA LEU A 187 -10.76 -8.39 17.95
C LEU A 187 -11.51 -9.58 18.54
N GLU A 188 -11.94 -9.50 19.79
CA GLU A 188 -12.80 -10.51 20.43
C GLU A 188 -14.17 -10.58 19.75
N GLN A 189 -14.78 -9.42 19.46
CA GLN A 189 -16.03 -9.37 18.69
C GLN A 189 -15.84 -9.91 17.28
N LEU A 190 -14.72 -9.56 16.61
CA LEU A 190 -14.41 -10.10 15.28
C LEU A 190 -14.32 -11.62 15.33
N THR A 191 -13.65 -12.17 16.34
CA THR A 191 -13.52 -13.62 16.53
C THR A 191 -14.87 -14.29 16.74
N HIS A 192 -15.72 -13.70 17.58
CA HIS A 192 -17.06 -14.20 17.84
C HIS A 192 -17.93 -14.17 16.57
N VAL A 193 -18.01 -13.01 15.92
CA VAL A 193 -18.81 -12.82 14.70
C VAL A 193 -18.35 -13.75 13.58
N ALA A 194 -17.04 -13.80 13.31
CA ALA A 194 -16.47 -14.66 12.28
C ALA A 194 -16.75 -16.15 12.55
N THR A 195 -16.61 -16.58 13.81
CA THR A 195 -16.90 -17.97 14.20
C THR A 195 -18.38 -18.29 14.03
N THR A 196 -19.28 -17.43 14.50
CA THR A 196 -20.73 -17.65 14.43
C THR A 196 -21.26 -17.64 13.00
N LEU A 197 -20.69 -16.83 12.10
CA LEU A 197 -21.07 -16.85 10.69
C LEU A 197 -20.54 -18.08 9.95
N ALA A 198 -19.39 -18.62 10.37
CA ALA A 198 -18.84 -19.85 9.82
C ALA A 198 -19.58 -21.12 10.28
N GLU A 199 -20.45 -21.02 11.30
CA GLU A 199 -21.23 -22.16 11.78
C GLU A 199 -22.16 -22.70 10.69
N GLY A 200 -22.09 -24.01 10.45
CA GLY A 200 -22.89 -24.70 9.43
C GLY A 200 -22.19 -24.86 8.08
N GLY A 201 -21.14 -24.08 7.81
CA GLY A 201 -20.27 -24.25 6.64
C GLY A 201 -20.80 -23.69 5.32
N ASP A 202 -21.90 -22.93 5.36
CA ASP A 202 -22.48 -22.29 4.16
C ASP A 202 -21.69 -21.06 3.68
N ILE A 203 -20.92 -20.44 4.58
CA ILE A 203 -20.04 -19.29 4.31
C ILE A 203 -18.86 -19.31 5.27
N GLY A 204 -17.70 -18.80 4.86
CA GLY A 204 -16.55 -18.60 5.76
C GLY A 204 -16.73 -17.37 6.66
N GLY A 205 -15.95 -17.31 7.75
CA GLY A 205 -15.98 -16.20 8.69
C GLY A 205 -15.24 -14.96 8.18
N PHE A 206 -14.04 -14.75 8.71
CA PHE A 206 -13.15 -13.63 8.38
C PHE A 206 -11.99 -14.07 7.50
N PHE A 207 -11.74 -13.32 6.43
CA PHE A 207 -10.61 -13.51 5.53
C PHE A 207 -9.70 -12.27 5.54
N ALA A 208 -8.40 -12.49 5.69
CA ALA A 208 -7.38 -11.44 5.56
C ALA A 208 -6.19 -11.89 4.73
N GLY A 209 -6.37 -12.92 3.91
CA GLY A 209 -5.33 -13.48 3.05
C GLY A 209 -5.13 -14.97 3.29
N ASN A 210 -4.54 -15.64 2.31
CA ASN A 210 -4.34 -17.10 2.36
C ASN A 210 -3.31 -17.55 3.41
N ASP A 211 -2.51 -16.62 3.93
CA ASP A 211 -1.63 -16.83 5.08
C ASP A 211 -2.33 -16.57 6.43
N GLY A 212 -3.66 -16.40 6.43
CA GLY A 212 -4.46 -16.02 7.59
C GLY A 212 -4.23 -14.58 8.04
N GLY A 213 -3.73 -13.71 7.16
CA GLY A 213 -3.55 -12.29 7.39
C GLY A 213 -2.27 -11.90 8.12
N ILE A 214 -1.35 -12.82 8.36
CA ILE A 214 -0.08 -12.53 9.06
C ILE A 214 0.74 -11.49 8.30
N GLY A 215 0.79 -11.56 6.97
CA GLY A 215 1.54 -10.63 6.14
C GLY A 215 0.93 -9.23 6.10
N VAL A 216 -0.39 -9.12 5.92
CA VAL A 216 -1.06 -7.81 5.76
C VAL A 216 -1.39 -7.14 7.09
N LEU A 217 -1.79 -7.91 8.11
CA LEU A 217 -2.23 -7.36 9.40
C LEU A 217 -1.07 -7.13 10.39
N GLY A 218 0.14 -7.64 10.14
CA GLY A 218 1.21 -7.65 11.15
C GLY A 218 1.47 -6.29 11.83
N LEU A 219 1.61 -5.21 11.04
CA LEU A 219 1.79 -3.85 11.56
C LEU A 219 0.51 -3.27 12.17
N LEU A 220 -0.65 -3.65 11.62
CA LEU A 220 -1.96 -3.23 12.13
C LEU A 220 -2.25 -3.82 13.50
N LEU A 221 -1.89 -5.08 13.77
CA LEU A 221 -2.10 -5.71 15.07
C LEU A 221 -1.38 -4.95 16.19
N MET A 222 -0.21 -4.39 15.87
CA MET A 222 0.56 -3.55 16.79
C MET A 222 -0.14 -2.21 17.05
N TRP A 223 -0.53 -1.50 15.99
CA TRP A 223 -1.27 -0.24 16.12
C TRP A 223 -2.63 -0.43 16.80
N ALA A 224 -3.33 -1.52 16.51
CA ALA A 224 -4.64 -1.82 17.07
C ALA A 224 -4.58 -2.20 18.55
N ALA A 225 -3.44 -2.73 19.01
CA ALA A 225 -3.12 -2.91 20.43
C ALA A 225 -2.72 -1.58 21.13
N GLY A 226 -2.69 -0.47 20.41
CA GLY A 226 -2.34 0.86 20.94
C GLY A 226 -0.84 1.13 21.01
N ALA A 227 -0.01 0.31 20.35
CA ALA A 227 1.44 0.49 20.32
C ALA A 227 1.93 0.97 18.95
N ASP A 228 3.08 1.62 18.94
CA ASP A 228 3.75 2.09 17.71
C ASP A 228 5.13 1.40 17.57
N GLU A 229 5.74 1.48 16.39
CA GLU A 229 7.03 0.87 16.08
C GLU A 229 8.15 1.38 17.00
N MET A 230 8.18 2.70 17.20
CA MET A 230 9.20 3.42 17.94
C MET A 230 8.57 4.43 18.88
N ASN A 231 9.29 4.78 19.94
CA ASN A 231 8.91 5.91 20.79
C ASN A 231 8.99 7.24 20.02
N GLU A 232 8.41 8.31 20.57
CA GLU A 232 8.42 9.64 19.93
C GLU A 232 9.84 10.13 19.61
N ALA A 233 10.81 9.82 20.47
CA ALA A 233 12.21 10.19 20.29
C ALA A 233 12.94 9.36 19.21
N ARG A 234 12.30 8.30 18.68
CA ARG A 234 12.86 7.34 17.72
C ARG A 234 14.18 6.71 18.18
N THR A 235 14.29 6.43 19.47
CA THR A 235 15.50 5.84 20.08
C THR A 235 15.33 4.38 20.47
N GLU A 236 14.09 3.94 20.70
CA GLU A 236 13.76 2.60 21.21
C GLU A 236 12.46 2.09 20.58
N ALA A 237 12.31 0.76 20.54
CA ALA A 237 11.08 0.12 20.10
C ALA A 237 9.95 0.38 21.10
N ALA A 238 8.78 0.84 20.61
CA ALA A 238 7.61 1.11 21.47
C ALA A 238 6.60 -0.05 21.52
N PHE A 239 6.74 -1.04 20.65
CA PHE A 239 5.78 -2.14 20.51
C PHE A 239 5.93 -3.27 21.54
N ASN A 240 7.04 -3.33 22.27
CA ASN A 240 7.31 -4.42 23.22
C ASN A 240 6.53 -4.23 24.53
N THR A 241 5.20 -4.26 24.46
CA THR A 241 4.27 -4.05 25.57
C THR A 241 3.51 -5.33 25.92
N GLY A 242 3.00 -5.40 27.15
CA GLY A 242 2.12 -6.50 27.57
C GLY A 242 0.85 -6.56 26.73
N ASP A 243 0.29 -5.41 26.34
CA ASP A 243 -0.93 -5.31 25.54
C ASP A 243 -0.71 -5.83 24.11
N PHE A 244 0.44 -5.53 23.48
CA PHE A 244 0.75 -6.10 22.17
C PHE A 244 0.93 -7.62 22.24
N HIS A 245 1.62 -8.12 23.27
CA HIS A 245 1.75 -9.57 23.47
C HIS A 245 0.38 -10.25 23.67
N ALA A 246 -0.50 -9.67 24.49
CA ALA A 246 -1.87 -10.15 24.66
C ALA A 246 -2.65 -10.10 23.34
N GLY A 247 -2.44 -9.05 22.54
CA GLY A 247 -3.04 -8.88 21.24
C GLY A 247 -2.65 -9.95 20.22
N ILE A 248 -1.36 -10.30 20.14
CA ILE A 248 -0.90 -11.40 19.31
C ILE A 248 -1.50 -12.74 19.78
N ALA A 249 -1.64 -12.94 21.09
CA ALA A 249 -2.29 -14.13 21.62
C ALA A 249 -3.78 -14.20 21.25
N GLN A 250 -4.51 -13.08 21.27
CA GLN A 250 -5.89 -12.99 20.79
C GLN A 250 -5.99 -13.25 19.29
N PHE A 251 -5.10 -12.66 18.48
CA PHE A 251 -5.08 -12.92 17.05
C PHE A 251 -4.79 -14.39 16.74
N LYS A 252 -3.92 -15.03 17.52
CA LYS A 252 -3.69 -16.48 17.41
C LYS A 252 -4.95 -17.28 17.72
N GLN A 253 -5.79 -16.88 18.67
CA GLN A 253 -7.07 -17.53 18.93
C GLN A 253 -7.99 -17.43 17.71
N LEU A 254 -8.09 -16.26 17.07
CA LEU A 254 -8.82 -16.10 15.82
C LEU A 254 -8.26 -17.01 14.71
N PHE A 255 -6.94 -16.98 14.51
CA PHE A 255 -6.25 -17.78 13.50
C PHE A 255 -6.50 -19.29 13.64
N ASP A 256 -6.52 -19.80 14.88
CA ASP A 256 -6.77 -21.20 15.19
C ASP A 256 -8.27 -21.57 15.19
N SER A 257 -9.17 -20.57 15.24
CA SER A 257 -10.62 -20.76 15.24
C SER A 257 -11.15 -21.17 13.85
N PRO A 258 -12.35 -21.80 13.78
CA PRO A 258 -13.03 -22.02 12.50
C PRO A 258 -13.49 -20.72 11.84
N GLY A 259 -13.48 -19.59 12.56
CA GLY A 259 -13.83 -18.28 12.01
C GLY A 259 -12.78 -17.72 11.05
N MET A 260 -11.52 -18.20 11.05
CA MET A 260 -10.50 -17.73 10.12
C MET A 260 -10.51 -18.53 8.82
N VAL A 261 -10.74 -17.83 7.70
CA VAL A 261 -10.59 -18.37 6.35
C VAL A 261 -9.12 -18.28 5.95
N LYS A 262 -8.53 -19.43 5.56
CA LYS A 262 -7.10 -19.55 5.19
C LYS A 262 -6.88 -20.11 3.78
N SER A 263 -7.97 -20.21 3.01
CA SER A 263 -7.96 -20.70 1.64
C SER A 263 -9.17 -20.12 0.92
N ALA A 264 -8.92 -19.21 -0.01
CA ALA A 264 -9.92 -18.53 -0.83
C ALA A 264 -9.48 -18.52 -2.31
N SER A 265 -10.38 -18.13 -3.21
CA SER A 265 -10.13 -18.05 -4.66
C SER A 265 -9.11 -16.97 -5.04
N ALA A 266 -8.99 -15.93 -4.23
CA ALA A 266 -8.01 -14.85 -4.39
C ALA A 266 -7.42 -14.44 -3.03
N ASP A 267 -6.40 -13.58 -3.03
CA ASP A 267 -5.78 -13.05 -1.80
C ASP A 267 -6.50 -11.78 -1.30
N TRP A 268 -6.16 -11.30 -0.11
CA TRP A 268 -6.84 -10.20 0.61
C TRP A 268 -7.03 -8.91 -0.22
N SER A 269 -6.13 -8.67 -1.16
CA SER A 269 -6.14 -7.50 -2.02
C SER A 269 -7.24 -7.51 -3.07
N ASP A 270 -7.86 -8.67 -3.32
CA ASP A 270 -8.95 -8.86 -4.26
C ASP A 270 -10.24 -9.18 -3.49
N ALA A 271 -11.32 -8.45 -3.75
CA ALA A 271 -12.59 -8.61 -3.06
C ALA A 271 -13.41 -9.85 -3.49
N SER A 272 -12.93 -10.67 -4.44
CA SER A 272 -13.63 -11.88 -4.91
C SER A 272 -14.05 -12.85 -3.80
N PRO A 273 -13.24 -13.13 -2.75
CA PRO A 273 -13.66 -14.01 -1.66
C PRO A 273 -14.87 -13.48 -0.89
N PHE A 274 -14.94 -12.17 -0.68
CA PHE A 274 -16.11 -11.50 -0.11
C PHE A 274 -17.31 -11.54 -1.06
N ILE A 275 -17.11 -11.14 -2.31
CA ILE A 275 -18.15 -11.03 -3.34
C ILE A 275 -18.84 -12.37 -3.62
N ASN A 276 -18.06 -13.44 -3.71
CA ASN A 276 -18.55 -14.78 -4.07
C ASN A 276 -19.04 -15.59 -2.86
N GLY A 277 -19.02 -15.02 -1.66
CA GLY A 277 -19.51 -15.67 -0.44
C GLY A 277 -18.56 -16.72 0.15
N GLU A 278 -17.26 -16.63 -0.13
CA GLU A 278 -16.26 -17.47 0.54
C GLU A 278 -15.96 -16.95 1.95
N ALA A 279 -16.15 -15.66 2.20
CA ALA A 279 -16.00 -15.03 3.52
C ALA A 279 -17.10 -13.99 3.78
N ALA A 280 -17.67 -14.00 4.99
CA ALA A 280 -18.68 -13.03 5.41
C ALA A 280 -18.07 -11.69 5.87
N LEU A 281 -16.80 -11.71 6.28
CA LEU A 281 -15.98 -10.53 6.53
C LEU A 281 -14.65 -10.65 5.78
N GLN A 282 -14.17 -9.56 5.21
CA GLN A 282 -12.88 -9.53 4.53
C GLN A 282 -12.11 -8.26 4.85
N TRP A 283 -10.82 -8.40 5.20
CA TRP A 283 -9.88 -7.30 5.13
C TRP A 283 -9.49 -7.04 3.68
N GLY A 284 -9.65 -5.81 3.21
CA GLY A 284 -9.36 -5.43 1.82
C GLY A 284 -9.13 -3.94 1.68
N GLY A 285 -9.00 -3.46 0.44
CA GLY A 285 -8.83 -2.03 0.15
C GLY A 285 -10.02 -1.40 -0.54
N MET A 286 -10.10 -0.07 -0.48
CA MET A 286 -11.13 0.71 -1.17
C MET A 286 -11.07 0.63 -2.70
N TRP A 287 -9.92 0.29 -3.29
CA TRP A 287 -9.79 0.13 -4.75
C TRP A 287 -10.81 -0.84 -5.36
N ASP A 288 -11.22 -1.87 -4.61
CA ASP A 288 -12.22 -2.85 -5.04
C ASP A 288 -13.66 -2.52 -4.62
N LEU A 289 -13.89 -1.41 -3.92
CA LEU A 289 -15.22 -1.00 -3.48
C LEU A 289 -16.25 -0.94 -4.63
N PRO A 290 -15.93 -0.50 -5.86
CA PRO A 290 -16.89 -0.52 -6.96
C PRO A 290 -17.38 -1.92 -7.32
N LYS A 291 -16.51 -2.93 -7.23
CA LYS A 291 -16.88 -4.34 -7.46
C LYS A 291 -17.79 -4.85 -6.35
N VAL A 292 -17.50 -4.46 -5.10
CA VAL A 292 -18.32 -4.81 -3.93
C VAL A 292 -19.72 -4.17 -4.03
N ILE A 293 -19.80 -2.88 -4.38
CA ILE A 293 -21.08 -2.18 -4.60
C ILE A 293 -21.88 -2.85 -5.72
N ALA A 294 -21.23 -3.18 -6.84
CA ALA A 294 -21.89 -3.85 -7.96
C ALA A 294 -22.47 -5.22 -7.57
N ALA A 295 -21.79 -5.96 -6.69
CA ALA A 295 -22.21 -7.30 -6.26
C ALA A 295 -23.26 -7.29 -5.14
N HIS A 296 -23.19 -6.35 -4.20
CA HIS A 296 -23.96 -6.40 -2.95
C HIS A 296 -24.86 -5.19 -2.70
N GLY A 297 -24.80 -4.14 -3.52
CA GLY A 297 -25.57 -2.92 -3.32
C GLY A 297 -25.27 -2.32 -1.94
N GLU A 298 -26.29 -2.16 -1.10
CA GLU A 298 -26.14 -1.62 0.26
C GLU A 298 -26.01 -2.69 1.36
N ASN A 299 -26.05 -3.99 1.00
CA ASN A 299 -26.05 -5.12 1.94
C ASN A 299 -24.67 -5.43 2.56
N PHE A 300 -23.74 -4.48 2.49
CA PHE A 300 -22.44 -4.57 3.13
C PHE A 300 -22.13 -3.26 3.87
N GLY A 301 -21.17 -3.31 4.78
CA GLY A 301 -20.55 -2.14 5.38
C GLY A 301 -19.04 -2.27 5.43
N VAL A 302 -18.40 -1.18 5.81
CA VAL A 302 -16.95 -1.09 6.04
C VAL A 302 -16.70 -0.57 7.44
N LEU A 303 -15.62 -1.00 8.07
CA LEU A 303 -15.19 -0.48 9.36
C LEU A 303 -13.66 -0.52 9.50
N PRO A 304 -13.07 0.34 10.36
CA PRO A 304 -11.65 0.26 10.69
C PRO A 304 -11.28 -1.09 11.29
N PHE A 305 -10.02 -1.51 11.16
CA PHE A 305 -9.55 -2.72 11.84
C PHE A 305 -9.88 -2.66 13.35
N PRO A 306 -10.49 -3.70 13.94
CA PRO A 306 -10.94 -3.68 15.32
C PRO A 306 -9.83 -3.43 16.34
N ALA A 307 -10.17 -2.76 17.45
CA ALA A 307 -9.25 -2.54 18.56
C ALA A 307 -8.85 -3.86 19.24
N ILE A 308 -7.65 -3.89 19.81
CA ILE A 308 -7.10 -5.06 20.50
C ILE A 308 -6.79 -4.71 21.96
N GLY A 309 -7.32 -5.50 22.89
CA GLY A 309 -7.06 -5.32 24.32
C GLY A 309 -7.68 -4.04 24.92
N GLY A 310 -7.36 -3.76 26.19
CA GLY A 310 -8.00 -2.68 26.95
C GLY A 310 -7.54 -1.26 26.60
N SER A 311 -6.33 -1.12 26.05
CA SER A 311 -5.73 0.16 25.59
C SER A 311 -5.76 0.32 24.07
N GLY A 312 -6.36 -0.63 23.36
CA GLY A 312 -6.37 -0.66 21.91
C GLY A 312 -7.15 0.48 21.28
N ARG A 313 -6.94 0.66 19.98
CA ARG A 313 -7.65 1.62 19.15
C ARG A 313 -8.05 0.98 17.83
N GLN A 314 -9.15 1.45 17.24
CA GLN A 314 -9.48 1.10 15.87
C GLN A 314 -8.46 1.73 14.91
N VAL A 315 -8.09 1.01 13.86
CA VAL A 315 -7.01 1.42 12.96
C VAL A 315 -7.46 1.37 11.52
N VAL A 316 -7.22 2.45 10.80
CA VAL A 316 -7.28 2.46 9.34
C VAL A 316 -5.86 2.74 8.83
N PRO A 317 -5.19 1.78 8.19
CA PRO A 317 -3.95 2.08 7.51
C PRO A 317 -4.29 2.90 6.27
N PHE A 318 -3.53 3.97 6.07
CA PHE A 318 -3.68 4.86 4.94
C PHE A 318 -2.34 5.02 4.22
N GLY A 319 -2.42 5.37 2.94
CA GLY A 319 -1.27 5.56 2.08
C GLY A 319 -1.51 4.86 0.75
N ALA A 320 -0.86 5.33 -0.30
CA ALA A 320 -0.96 4.73 -1.61
C ALA A 320 0.35 4.94 -2.37
N PHE A 321 0.25 5.07 -3.68
CA PHE A 321 1.36 5.28 -4.56
C PHE A 321 1.80 6.74 -4.59
N SER A 322 3.11 6.94 -4.68
CA SER A 322 3.72 8.26 -4.82
C SER A 322 4.70 8.26 -5.98
N ALA A 323 4.75 9.36 -6.72
CA ALA A 323 5.70 9.57 -7.81
C ALA A 323 7.04 10.05 -7.27
N CYS A 324 8.09 9.32 -7.59
CA CYS A 324 9.48 9.58 -7.21
C CYS A 324 10.30 9.90 -8.46
N VAL A 325 11.32 10.75 -8.32
CA VAL A 325 12.27 11.04 -9.40
C VAL A 325 13.62 10.40 -9.06
N SER A 326 14.22 9.67 -10.01
CA SER A 326 15.57 9.14 -9.84
C SER A 326 16.58 10.29 -9.80
N ALA A 327 17.37 10.36 -8.73
CA ALA A 327 18.47 11.35 -8.63
C ALA A 327 19.60 11.09 -9.64
N LYS A 328 19.64 9.89 -10.22
CA LYS A 328 20.64 9.48 -11.22
C LYS A 328 20.16 9.62 -12.66
N SER A 329 18.93 10.12 -12.87
CA SER A 329 18.40 10.40 -14.21
C SER A 329 19.32 11.37 -14.96
N ALA A 330 19.49 11.17 -16.27
CA ALA A 330 20.15 12.16 -17.12
C ALA A 330 19.30 13.43 -17.31
N ASN A 331 18.00 13.35 -16.99
CA ASN A 331 16.96 14.33 -17.27
C ASN A 331 16.18 14.75 -16.00
N VAL A 332 16.85 14.81 -14.83
CA VAL A 332 16.21 15.09 -13.52
C VAL A 332 15.24 16.28 -13.56
N THR A 333 15.62 17.40 -14.20
CA THR A 333 14.75 18.58 -14.30
C THR A 333 13.49 18.30 -15.11
N ALA A 334 13.60 17.63 -16.25
CA ALA A 334 12.44 17.26 -17.06
C ALA A 334 11.54 16.25 -16.34
N ALA A 335 12.13 15.30 -15.62
CA ALA A 335 11.43 14.33 -14.78
C ALA A 335 10.64 15.00 -13.64
N LYS A 336 11.27 15.96 -12.93
CA LYS A 336 10.59 16.79 -11.91
C LYS A 336 9.43 17.58 -12.50
N ASN A 337 9.62 18.19 -13.67
CA ASN A 337 8.56 18.93 -14.35
C ASN A 337 7.40 18.02 -14.77
N PHE A 338 7.67 16.79 -15.20
CA PHE A 338 6.64 15.82 -15.52
C PHE A 338 5.83 15.40 -14.27
N VAL A 339 6.51 15.10 -13.16
CA VAL A 339 5.85 14.77 -11.88
C VAL A 339 5.00 15.94 -11.39
N LYS A 340 5.50 17.17 -11.47
CA LYS A 340 4.73 18.37 -11.13
C LYS A 340 3.49 18.50 -12.01
N TRP A 341 3.66 18.37 -13.32
CA TRP A 341 2.55 18.49 -14.26
C TRP A 341 1.45 17.47 -13.96
N LEU A 342 1.81 16.20 -13.78
CA LEU A 342 0.81 15.13 -13.60
C LEU A 342 0.16 15.14 -12.21
N TRP A 343 0.97 15.18 -11.15
CA TRP A 343 0.51 14.94 -9.78
C TRP A 343 0.37 16.21 -8.93
N ILE A 344 0.61 17.37 -9.52
CA ILE A 344 0.35 18.68 -8.88
C ILE A 344 -0.57 19.51 -9.75
N ASP A 345 -0.26 19.72 -11.03
CA ASP A 345 -0.98 20.72 -11.84
C ASP A 345 -2.24 20.16 -12.52
N ALA A 346 -2.20 18.92 -12.99
CA ALA A 346 -3.30 18.26 -13.70
C ALA A 346 -4.33 17.64 -12.73
N GLU A 347 -5.08 18.50 -12.04
CA GLU A 347 -6.08 18.09 -11.06
C GLU A 347 -7.22 17.25 -11.69
N ASP A 348 -7.53 17.48 -12.97
CA ASP A 348 -8.46 16.67 -13.75
C ASP A 348 -8.04 15.20 -13.80
N LYS A 349 -6.73 14.92 -13.95
CA LYS A 349 -6.18 13.57 -14.01
C LYS A 349 -6.14 12.89 -12.64
N GLN A 350 -5.93 13.67 -11.58
CA GLN A 350 -6.02 13.16 -10.20
C GLN A 350 -7.45 12.76 -9.85
N VAL A 351 -8.44 13.55 -10.28
CA VAL A 351 -9.87 13.20 -10.14
C VAL A 351 -10.23 12.01 -11.01
N GLU A 352 -9.81 11.98 -12.28
CA GLU A 352 -10.02 10.83 -13.18
C GLU A 352 -9.43 9.55 -12.57
N PHE A 353 -8.21 9.60 -12.02
CA PHE A 353 -7.59 8.46 -11.34
C PHE A 353 -8.45 7.95 -10.19
N SER A 354 -8.92 8.86 -9.35
CA SER A 354 -9.64 8.55 -8.12
C SER A 354 -11.09 8.07 -8.34
N ASP A 355 -11.69 8.45 -9.48
CA ASP A 355 -13.11 8.23 -9.77
C ASP A 355 -13.35 7.15 -10.85
N ALA A 356 -12.40 6.94 -11.76
CA ALA A 356 -12.58 6.04 -12.91
C ALA A 356 -11.94 4.66 -12.71
N PHE A 357 -10.94 4.51 -11.85
CA PHE A 357 -10.12 3.30 -11.78
C PHE A 357 -10.10 2.65 -10.39
N GLY A 358 -11.28 2.43 -9.80
CA GLY A 358 -11.41 2.02 -8.40
C GLY A 358 -11.92 3.18 -7.54
N THR A 359 -12.09 2.95 -6.23
CA THR A 359 -12.35 4.03 -5.28
C THR A 359 -11.05 4.42 -4.59
N HIS A 360 -10.54 5.60 -4.90
CA HIS A 360 -9.37 6.17 -4.22
C HIS A 360 -9.68 7.58 -3.72
N ILE A 361 -8.96 8.05 -2.72
CA ILE A 361 -9.09 9.41 -2.20
C ILE A 361 -8.08 10.32 -2.91
N PRO A 362 -8.51 11.41 -3.57
CA PRO A 362 -7.57 12.37 -4.12
C PRO A 362 -6.60 12.89 -3.05
N ALA A 363 -5.30 12.93 -3.36
CA ALA A 363 -4.29 13.33 -2.37
C ALA A 363 -4.38 14.80 -1.94
N LYS A 364 -5.13 15.61 -2.69
CA LYS A 364 -5.48 16.99 -2.36
C LYS A 364 -6.91 17.05 -1.81
N PRO A 365 -7.13 17.43 -0.54
CA PRO A 365 -8.47 17.47 0.06
C PRO A 365 -9.50 18.29 -0.71
N LYS A 366 -9.08 19.37 -1.39
CA LYS A 366 -9.98 20.21 -2.20
C LYS A 366 -10.61 19.49 -3.40
N LEU A 367 -10.04 18.35 -3.81
CA LEU A 367 -10.55 17.54 -4.93
C LEU A 367 -11.55 16.46 -4.47
N PHE A 368 -11.69 16.24 -3.16
CA PHE A 368 -12.56 15.20 -2.60
C PHE A 368 -13.98 15.24 -3.15
N GLY A 369 -14.62 16.41 -3.12
CA GLY A 369 -16.00 16.58 -3.63
C GLY A 369 -16.16 16.47 -5.15
N GLN A 370 -15.08 16.29 -5.91
CA GLN A 370 -15.12 16.08 -7.35
C GLN A 370 -15.05 14.60 -7.74
N ALA A 371 -14.50 13.75 -6.85
CA ALA A 371 -14.48 12.29 -7.02
C ALA A 371 -15.78 11.71 -6.46
N LYS A 372 -16.71 11.34 -7.34
CA LYS A 372 -18.06 10.89 -6.97
C LYS A 372 -18.02 9.61 -6.15
N GLN A 373 -17.08 8.71 -6.46
CA GLN A 373 -16.94 7.45 -5.75
C GLN A 373 -16.67 7.59 -4.25
N VAL A 374 -16.10 8.71 -3.78
CA VAL A 374 -15.84 8.94 -2.34
C VAL A 374 -16.78 10.01 -1.74
N ALA A 375 -17.60 10.67 -2.55
CA ALA A 375 -18.44 11.78 -2.09
C ALA A 375 -19.81 11.33 -1.55
N GLU A 376 -20.30 10.14 -1.94
CA GLU A 376 -21.65 9.66 -1.59
C GLU A 376 -21.68 8.15 -1.32
N GLY A 377 -22.73 7.70 -0.61
CA GLY A 377 -23.03 6.28 -0.40
C GLY A 377 -21.93 5.50 0.34
N PRO A 378 -21.76 4.20 0.06
CA PRO A 378 -20.74 3.36 0.71
C PRO A 378 -19.31 3.86 0.56
N GLY A 379 -19.03 4.68 -0.45
CA GLY A 379 -17.72 5.31 -0.64
C GLY A 379 -17.46 6.47 0.30
N ALA A 380 -18.48 7.27 0.62
CA ALA A 380 -18.39 8.29 1.67
C ALA A 380 -18.29 7.68 3.07
N ASP A 381 -18.86 6.50 3.31
CA ASP A 381 -18.67 5.76 4.56
C ASP A 381 -17.25 5.17 4.68
N ALA A 382 -16.61 4.87 3.54
CA ALA A 382 -15.28 4.28 3.46
C ALA A 382 -14.14 5.31 3.57
N ALA A 383 -14.36 6.52 3.05
CA ALA A 383 -13.38 7.60 3.01
C ALA A 383 -13.45 8.52 4.23
#